data_AF-C6SX03-F1
#
_entry.id   AF-C6SX03-F1
#
_cell.length_a   1.000
_cell.length_b   1.000
_cell.length_c   1.000
_cell.angle_alpha   90.00
_cell.angle_beta   90.00
_cell.angle_gamma   90.00
#
_symmetry.space_group_name_H-M   'P 1'
#
loop_
_entity.id
_entity.type
_entity.pdbx_description
1 polymer ?
#
loop_
_entity_poly.entity_id
_entity_poly.type
_entity_poly.pdbx_seq_one_letter_code
_entity_poly.pdbx_strand_id
1 'polypeptide(L)'
;MADDFDFADKVPPSFDRVGNVIKDSGSKAFNPGLIVLLVVGGLLLTFLIGNYVLYTYAQKTLPPRKKKPVSKKKMKKERLKQGVSAPGE
;
A
#
# COMPACT_ATOMS: atom_id res chain seq x y z
N MET A 1 -46.09 -18.73 -32.00
CA MET A 1 -44.92 -17.88 -32.27
C MET A 1 -45.28 -16.39 -32.36
N ALA A 2 -46.45 -15.96 -31.87
CA ALA A 2 -46.82 -14.54 -31.81
C ALA A 2 -46.53 -13.92 -30.43
N ASP A 3 -46.30 -14.74 -29.40
CA ASP A 3 -46.18 -14.28 -28.01
C ASP A 3 -44.78 -13.78 -27.63
N ASP A 4 -43.78 -13.93 -28.51
CA ASP A 4 -42.40 -13.50 -28.24
C ASP A 4 -42.16 -12.01 -28.58
N PHE A 5 -43.04 -11.38 -29.38
CA PHE A 5 -42.85 -10.01 -29.83
C PHE A 5 -43.39 -8.95 -28.85
N ASP A 6 -44.38 -9.29 -28.02
CA ASP A 6 -45.00 -8.35 -27.06
C ASP A 6 -44.16 -8.11 -25.78
N PHE A 7 -43.14 -8.93 -25.52
CA PHE A 7 -42.33 -8.82 -24.30
C PHE A 7 -41.17 -7.83 -24.44
N ALA A 8 -40.74 -7.51 -25.66
CA ALA A 8 -39.61 -6.61 -25.92
C ALA A 8 -39.94 -5.13 -25.65
N ASP A 9 -41.22 -4.72 -25.75
CA ASP A 9 -41.66 -3.33 -25.54
C ASP A 9 -42.02 -3.01 -24.08
N LYS A 10 -41.96 -4.00 -23.17
CA LYS A 10 -42.33 -3.84 -21.74
C LYS A 10 -41.15 -3.84 -20.76
N VAL A 11 -39.96 -3.48 -21.20
CA VAL A 11 -38.81 -3.36 -20.29
C VAL A 11 -38.95 -2.07 -19.47
N PRO A 12 -39.03 -2.12 -18.13
CA PRO A 12 -39.14 -0.90 -17.34
C PRO A 12 -37.82 -0.09 -17.44
N PRO A 13 -37.88 1.25 -17.40
CA PRO A 13 -36.75 2.16 -17.65
C PRO A 13 -35.58 2.00 -16.66
N SER A 14 -35.74 1.16 -15.63
CA SER A 14 -34.69 0.74 -14.70
C SER A 14 -33.66 -0.21 -15.33
N PHE A 15 -34.04 -1.08 -16.28
CA PHE A 15 -33.09 -2.00 -16.94
C PHE A 15 -32.32 -1.34 -18.09
N ASP A 16 -32.86 -0.29 -18.71
CA ASP A 16 -32.17 0.46 -19.77
C ASP A 16 -30.90 1.15 -19.28
N ARG A 17 -30.86 1.61 -18.03
CA ARG A 17 -29.65 2.21 -17.45
C ARG A 17 -28.53 1.19 -17.30
N VAL A 18 -28.87 -0.02 -16.86
CA VAL A 18 -27.89 -1.11 -16.72
C VAL A 18 -27.43 -1.58 -18.10
N GLY A 19 -28.36 -1.68 -19.06
CA GLY A 19 -28.06 -1.98 -20.46
C GLY A 19 -27.15 -0.94 -21.12
N ASN A 20 -27.32 0.36 -20.85
CA ASN A 20 -26.49 1.41 -21.40
C ASN A 20 -25.08 1.45 -20.77
N VAL A 21 -24.96 1.26 -19.45
CA VAL A 21 -23.63 1.18 -18.78
C VAL A 21 -22.85 -0.04 -19.26
N ILE A 22 -23.52 -1.17 -19.51
CA ILE A 22 -22.89 -2.37 -20.04
C ILE A 22 -22.59 -2.24 -21.54
N LYS A 23 -23.47 -1.63 -22.35
CA LYS A 23 -23.23 -1.37 -23.79
C LYS A 23 -22.09 -0.37 -24.02
N ASP A 24 -21.98 0.68 -23.22
CA ASP A 24 -20.86 1.63 -23.29
C ASP A 24 -19.54 1.02 -22.74
N SER A 25 -19.64 -0.03 -21.92
CA SER A 25 -18.48 -0.83 -21.49
C SER A 25 -18.03 -1.88 -22.53
N GLY A 26 -18.83 -2.10 -23.57
CA GLY A 26 -18.55 -3.01 -24.67
C GLY A 26 -17.58 -2.39 -25.69
N SER A 27 -16.32 -2.81 -25.67
CA SER A 27 -15.36 -2.65 -26.78
C SER A 27 -14.95 -1.24 -27.22
N LYS A 28 -15.18 -0.18 -26.42
CA LYS A 28 -14.39 1.04 -26.58
C LYS A 28 -12.98 0.75 -26.07
N ALA A 29 -12.10 0.36 -26.99
CA ALA A 29 -10.70 0.07 -26.69
C ALA A 29 -10.15 1.15 -25.74
N PHE A 30 -9.58 0.75 -24.60
CA PHE A 30 -8.98 1.69 -23.66
C PHE A 30 -8.02 2.58 -24.43
N ASN A 31 -8.16 3.90 -24.26
CA ASN A 31 -7.26 4.87 -24.90
C ASN A 31 -5.81 4.43 -24.61
N PRO A 32 -4.93 4.34 -25.63
CA PRO A 32 -3.54 3.92 -25.42
C PRO A 32 -2.86 4.75 -24.32
N GLY A 33 -3.19 6.03 -24.16
CA GLY A 33 -2.71 6.87 -23.07
C GLY A 33 -3.15 6.39 -21.68
N LEU A 34 -4.38 5.90 -21.52
CA LEU A 34 -4.85 5.32 -20.26
C LEU A 34 -4.14 3.99 -19.96
N ILE A 35 -3.92 3.16 -20.98
CA ILE A 35 -3.16 1.90 -20.82
C ILE A 35 -1.74 2.23 -20.33
N VAL A 36 -1.06 3.18 -21.00
CA VAL A 36 0.30 3.61 -20.61
C VAL A 36 0.31 4.19 -19.19
N LEU A 37 -0.68 5.01 -18.82
CA LEU A 37 -0.78 5.57 -17.47
C LEU A 37 -0.95 4.49 -16.40
N LEU A 38 -1.78 3.47 -16.67
CA LEU A 38 -1.95 2.33 -15.76
C LEU A 38 -0.69 1.49 -15.66
N VAL A 39 0.01 1.24 -16.77
CA VAL A 39 1.25 0.46 -16.78
C VAL A 39 2.38 1.20 -16.05
N VAL A 40 2.63 2.46 -16.40
CA VAL A 40 3.72 3.26 -15.79
C VAL A 40 3.37 3.62 -14.35
N GLY A 41 2.16 4.11 -14.11
CA GLY A 41 1.69 4.47 -12.77
C GLY A 41 1.62 3.25 -11.84
N GLY A 42 1.13 2.12 -12.35
CA GLY A 42 1.11 0.85 -11.63
C GLY A 42 2.52 0.35 -11.31
N LEU A 43 3.43 0.37 -12.29
CA LEU A 43 4.82 -0.03 -12.08
C LEU A 43 5.51 0.83 -11.02
N LEU A 44 5.35 2.16 -11.09
CA LEU A 44 5.90 3.07 -10.08
C LEU A 44 5.28 2.80 -8.71
N LEU A 45 3.96 2.64 -8.62
CA LEU A 45 3.28 2.39 -7.35
C LEU A 45 3.74 1.07 -6.72
N THR A 46 3.80 -0.02 -7.49
CA THR A 46 4.32 -1.31 -7.03
C THR A 46 5.79 -1.20 -6.62
N PHE A 47 6.62 -0.48 -7.38
CA PHE A 47 8.03 -0.26 -7.03
C PHE A 47 8.18 0.52 -5.71
N LEU A 48 7.41 1.60 -5.51
CA LEU A 48 7.45 2.39 -4.28
C LEU A 48 6.97 1.59 -3.07
N ILE A 49 5.85 0.88 -3.20
CA ILE A 49 5.31 0.04 -2.11
C ILE A 49 6.29 -1.08 -1.78
N GLY A 50 6.79 -1.79 -2.79
CA GLY A 50 7.78 -2.86 -2.61
C GLY A 50 9.05 -2.35 -1.93
N ASN A 51 9.57 -1.20 -2.36
CA ASN A 51 10.75 -0.57 -1.77
C ASN A 51 10.49 -0.15 -0.32
N TYR A 52 9.32 0.43 -0.03
CA TYR A 52 8.95 0.83 1.31
C TYR A 52 8.83 -0.36 2.27
N VAL A 53 8.20 -1.45 1.83
CA VAL A 53 8.10 -2.70 2.60
C VAL A 53 9.48 -3.28 2.85
N LEU A 54 10.33 -3.35 1.81
CA LEU A 54 11.68 -3.87 1.92
C LEU A 54 12.56 -3.01 2.86
N TYR A 55 12.46 -1.68 2.75
CA TYR A 55 13.15 -0.74 3.62
C TYR A 55 12.72 -0.90 5.09
N THR A 56 11.41 -1.04 5.32
CA THR A 56 10.85 -1.26 6.65
C THR A 56 11.30 -2.60 7.24
N TYR A 57 11.31 -3.66 6.41
CA TYR A 57 11.81 -4.98 6.81
C TYR A 57 13.30 -4.92 7.17
N ALA A 58 14.11 -4.31 6.31
CA ALA A 58 15.54 -4.12 6.55
C ALA A 58 15.76 -3.39 7.88
N GLN A 59 15.08 -2.27 8.13
CA GLN A 59 15.22 -1.53 9.39
C GLN A 59 14.85 -2.33 10.64
N LYS A 60 13.87 -3.23 10.57
CA LYS A 60 13.53 -4.13 11.69
C LYS A 60 14.62 -5.16 11.96
N THR A 61 15.31 -5.62 10.91
CA THR A 61 16.40 -6.61 11.00
C THR A 61 17.78 -5.98 11.23
N LEU A 62 17.91 -4.66 11.05
CA LEU A 62 19.17 -3.99 11.27
C LEU A 62 19.54 -4.13 12.75
N PRO A 63 20.73 -4.66 13.06
CA PRO A 63 21.17 -4.78 14.44
C PRO A 63 21.16 -3.38 15.07
N PRO A 64 20.72 -3.25 16.33
CA PRO A 64 20.64 -1.96 17.00
C PRO A 64 21.98 -1.27 16.84
N ARG A 65 21.99 -0.12 16.15
CA ARG A 65 23.21 0.64 15.87
C ARG A 65 23.94 0.75 17.19
N LYS A 66 25.11 0.10 17.29
CA LYS A 66 25.91 0.08 18.51
C LYS A 66 26.04 1.52 18.97
N LYS A 67 25.34 1.89 20.03
CA LYS A 67 25.49 3.21 20.64
C LYS A 67 26.98 3.34 20.92
N LYS A 68 27.59 4.46 20.51
CA LYS A 68 29.02 4.72 20.77
C LYS A 68 29.28 4.33 22.23
N PRO A 69 30.29 3.48 22.51
CA PRO A 69 30.52 3.01 23.87
C PRO A 69 30.58 4.25 24.77
N VAL A 70 29.71 4.26 25.77
CA VAL A 70 29.66 5.37 26.71
C VAL A 70 31.03 5.43 27.36
N SER A 71 31.77 6.53 27.15
CA SER A 71 33.08 6.72 27.76
C SER A 71 33.01 6.34 29.23
N LYS A 72 34.02 5.62 29.73
CA LYS A 72 34.08 5.16 31.13
C LYS A 72 33.76 6.28 32.13
N LYS A 73 34.13 7.54 31.80
CA LYS A 73 33.82 8.75 32.58
C LYS A 73 32.32 9.02 32.68
N LYS A 74 31.56 8.89 31.58
CA LYS A 74 30.11 9.08 31.56
C LYS A 74 29.39 7.90 32.21
N MET A 75 29.90 6.68 32.08
CA MET A 75 29.37 5.51 32.79
C MET A 75 29.52 5.64 34.31
N LYS A 76 30.69 6.10 34.80
CA LYS A 76 30.90 6.40 36.23
C LYS A 76 29.97 7.50 36.72
N LYS A 77 29.78 8.57 35.94
CA LYS A 77 28.87 9.68 36.27
C LYS A 77 27.40 9.22 36.38
N GLU A 78 26.94 8.33 35.51
CA GLU A 78 25.57 7.80 35.58
C GLU A 78 25.40 6.78 36.71
N ARG A 79 26.40 5.92 36.98
CA ARG A 79 26.37 5.01 38.15
C ARG A 79 26.33 5.75 39.48
N LEU A 80 27.08 6.86 39.60
CA LEU A 80 27.04 7.75 40.77
C LEU A 80 25.67 8.41 40.95
N LYS A 81 25.01 8.83 39.87
CA LYS A 81 23.63 9.38 39.93
C LYS A 81 22.58 8.33 40.28
N GLN A 82 22.79 7.09 39.84
CA GLN A 82 21.91 5.97 40.16
C GLN A 82 22.14 5.41 41.57
N GLY A 83 23.07 5.98 42.36
CA GLY A 83 23.33 5.54 43.73
C GLY A 83 23.93 4.13 43.82
N VAL A 84 24.48 3.59 42.73
CA VAL A 84 25.06 2.25 42.72
C VAL A 84 26.43 2.32 43.41
N SER A 85 26.51 1.86 44.65
CA SER A 85 27.77 1.71 45.38
C SER A 85 28.65 0.63 44.72
N ALA A 86 29.96 0.73 44.93
CA ALA A 86 30.90 -0.23 44.37
C ALA A 86 30.59 -1.65 44.93
N PRO A 87 30.65 -2.70 44.10
CA PRO A 87 30.51 -4.06 44.61
C PRO A 87 31.76 -4.37 45.45
N GLY A 88 31.61 -4.44 46.77
CA GLY A 88 32.71 -4.72 47.69
C GLY A 88 32.77 -3.91 49.00
N GLU A 89 31.68 -3.23 49.40
CA GLU A 89 31.40 -3.02 50.83
C GLU A 89 30.74 -4.27 51.44
#